data_AF-A0A3D4EIW0-F1
#
_entry.id   AF-A0A3D4EIW0-F1
#
_cell.length_a   1.000
_cell.length_b   1.000
_cell.length_c   1.000
_cell.angle_alpha   90.00
_cell.angle_beta   90.00
_cell.angle_gamma   90.00
#
_symmetry.space_group_name_H-M   'P 1'
#
loop_
_entity.id
_entity.type
_entity.pdbx_description
1 polymer ?
#
loop_
_entity_poly.entity_id
_entity_poly.type
_entity_poly.pdbx_seq_one_letter_code
_entity_poly.pdbx_strand_id
1 'polypeptide(L)'
;MANNPVFDPEKALGSGLGKLTRDELLSLVKSLCEIAVAQSNENRFRGGFRPGNINFSADGVTVGPADKAGEDGWTKDELEFMAPEVFWNGRKSESADVYSIGLILFVGLNCGNVPFVPMADYNPTPEVRANALRARMNGKKVVLPNPEDKELAAIAEKAVCFAEEDRFADPLELLNALRAYCGEEPVTKIDRLPPT
;
A
#
# COMPACT_ATOMS: atom_id res chain seq x y z
N MET A 1 -15.54 -5.38 -26.44
CA MET A 1 -15.35 -4.90 -25.06
C MET A 1 -14.27 -5.77 -24.46
N ALA A 2 -13.08 -5.23 -24.22
CA ALA A 2 -12.06 -5.98 -23.49
C ALA A 2 -12.60 -6.17 -22.06
N ASN A 3 -12.72 -7.41 -21.59
CA ASN A 3 -13.08 -7.67 -20.20
C ASN A 3 -11.97 -7.06 -19.34
N ASN A 4 -12.27 -5.96 -18.63
CA ASN A 4 -11.38 -5.50 -17.58
C ASN A 4 -11.26 -6.63 -16.55
N PRO A 5 -10.05 -6.99 -16.12
CA PRO A 5 -9.87 -8.05 -15.15
C PRO A 5 -10.61 -7.67 -13.85
N VAL A 6 -11.40 -8.62 -13.35
CA VAL A 6 -12.19 -8.47 -12.12
C VAL A 6 -11.41 -9.09 -10.96
N PHE A 7 -11.46 -8.45 -9.80
CA PHE A 7 -10.85 -9.01 -8.58
C PHE A 7 -11.48 -10.37 -8.22
N ASP A 8 -10.63 -11.35 -7.94
CA ASP A 8 -10.97 -12.70 -7.53
C ASP A 8 -10.45 -12.93 -6.10
N PRO A 9 -11.32 -13.01 -5.08
CA PRO A 9 -10.93 -13.21 -3.69
C PRO A 9 -10.09 -14.48 -3.46
N GLU A 10 -10.31 -15.53 -4.25
CA GLU A 10 -9.58 -16.80 -4.13
C GLU A 10 -8.14 -16.71 -4.61
N LYS A 11 -7.80 -15.64 -5.35
CA LYS A 11 -6.46 -15.36 -5.88
C LYS A 11 -5.79 -14.18 -5.17
N ALA A 12 -6.29 -13.77 -4.00
CA ALA A 12 -5.72 -12.65 -3.27
C ALA A 12 -4.25 -12.92 -2.91
N LEU A 13 -3.40 -11.90 -3.07
CA LEU A 13 -1.96 -11.97 -2.86
C LEU A 13 -1.63 -12.42 -1.42
N GLY A 14 -2.32 -11.85 -0.43
CA GLY A 14 -2.22 -12.24 0.97
C GLY A 14 -0.77 -12.35 1.46
N SER A 15 -0.43 -13.50 2.07
CA SER A 15 0.93 -13.80 2.55
C SER A 15 1.96 -13.99 1.43
N GLY A 16 1.54 -14.05 0.17
CA GLY A 16 2.41 -14.09 -1.01
C GLY A 16 3.25 -12.81 -1.18
N LEU A 17 2.82 -11.68 -0.61
CA LEU A 17 3.56 -10.41 -0.72
C LEU A 17 5.01 -10.52 -0.24
N GLY A 18 5.26 -11.22 0.88
CA GLY A 18 6.61 -11.39 1.43
C GLY A 18 7.53 -12.31 0.61
N LYS A 19 7.02 -12.91 -0.48
CA LYS A 19 7.76 -13.82 -1.37
C LYS A 19 8.10 -13.20 -2.72
N LEU A 20 7.60 -12.01 -3.01
CA LEU A 20 7.87 -11.33 -4.28
C LEU A 20 9.36 -10.99 -4.38
N THR A 21 9.91 -11.17 -5.57
CA THR A 21 11.20 -10.59 -5.92
C THR A 21 11.13 -9.07 -5.91
N ARG A 22 12.29 -8.40 -5.89
CA ARG A 22 12.35 -6.93 -5.96
C ARG A 22 11.65 -6.39 -7.21
N ASP A 23 11.87 -7.01 -8.36
CA ASP A 23 11.28 -6.57 -9.63
C ASP A 23 9.77 -6.77 -9.65
N GLU A 24 9.27 -7.88 -9.12
CA GLU A 24 7.83 -8.12 -8.95
C GLU A 24 7.20 -7.11 -7.99
N LEU A 25 7.86 -6.80 -6.88
CA LEU A 25 7.39 -5.82 -5.90
C LEU A 25 7.32 -4.41 -6.50
N LEU A 26 8.37 -3.98 -7.22
CA LEU A 26 8.39 -2.69 -7.92
C LEU A 26 7.30 -2.63 -8.99
N SER A 27 7.13 -3.70 -9.77
CA SER A 27 6.06 -3.81 -10.76
C SER A 27 4.69 -3.66 -10.11
N LEU A 28 4.43 -4.43 -9.05
CA LEU A 28 3.19 -4.36 -8.29
C LEU A 28 2.91 -2.95 -7.78
N VAL A 29 3.85 -2.36 -7.03
CA VAL A 29 3.64 -1.05 -6.38
C VAL A 29 3.42 0.07 -7.40
N LYS A 30 4.12 0.04 -8.54
CA LYS A 30 3.88 0.98 -9.65
C LYS A 30 2.46 0.82 -10.22
N SER A 31 2.01 -0.41 -10.49
CA SER A 31 0.64 -0.67 -10.94
C SER A 31 -0.41 -0.26 -9.91
N LEU A 32 -0.15 -0.42 -8.61
CA LEU A 32 -1.07 0.04 -7.56
C LEU A 32 -1.19 1.57 -7.55
N CYS A 33 -0.10 2.30 -7.78
CA CYS A 33 -0.15 3.75 -7.93
C CYS A 33 -0.99 4.16 -9.14
N GLU A 34 -0.82 3.48 -10.27
CA GLU A 34 -1.62 3.72 -11.47
C GLU A 34 -3.12 3.46 -11.22
N ILE A 35 -3.44 2.36 -10.56
CA ILE A 35 -4.81 2.00 -10.15
C ILE A 35 -5.39 3.04 -9.20
N ALA A 36 -4.61 3.54 -8.23
CA ALA A 36 -5.05 4.56 -7.29
C ALA A 36 -5.49 5.83 -8.01
N VAL A 37 -4.72 6.30 -8.99
CA VAL A 37 -5.10 7.48 -9.78
C VAL A 37 -6.29 7.17 -10.68
N ALA A 38 -6.21 6.10 -11.47
CA ALA A 38 -7.18 5.78 -12.50
C ALA A 38 -8.57 5.43 -11.96
N GLN A 39 -8.65 4.77 -10.79
CA GLN A 39 -9.90 4.29 -10.19
C GLN A 39 -10.35 5.10 -8.97
N SER A 40 -9.70 6.24 -8.69
CA SER A 40 -10.11 7.12 -7.60
C SER A 40 -11.53 7.67 -7.82
N ASN A 41 -12.25 7.87 -6.73
CA ASN A 41 -13.55 8.55 -6.74
C ASN A 41 -13.40 10.08 -6.90
N GLU A 42 -14.51 10.80 -6.80
CA GLU A 42 -14.54 12.28 -6.90
C GLU A 42 -13.65 12.99 -5.86
N ASN A 43 -13.44 12.38 -4.69
CA ASN A 43 -12.55 12.87 -3.64
C ASN A 43 -11.08 12.47 -3.84
N ARG A 44 -10.76 11.91 -5.02
CA ARG A 44 -9.41 11.44 -5.38
C ARG A 44 -8.88 10.34 -4.46
N PHE A 45 -9.78 9.57 -3.85
CA PHE A 45 -9.44 8.41 -3.03
C PHE A 45 -9.96 7.14 -3.68
N ARG A 46 -9.13 6.11 -3.77
CA ARG A 46 -9.49 4.79 -4.27
C ARG A 46 -9.76 3.83 -3.10
N GLY A 47 -8.84 3.70 -2.14
CA GLY A 47 -8.95 2.81 -0.98
C GLY A 47 -8.81 1.32 -1.31
N GLY A 48 -8.82 0.44 -0.30
CA GLY A 48 -8.76 -1.01 -0.52
C GLY A 48 -7.37 -1.58 -0.79
N PHE A 49 -6.30 -0.81 -0.60
CA PHE A 49 -4.93 -1.28 -0.82
C PHE A 49 -4.42 -2.09 0.37
N ARG A 50 -4.53 -3.42 0.27
CA ARG A 50 -3.99 -4.39 1.23
C ARG A 50 -3.79 -5.75 0.55
N PRO A 51 -2.88 -6.61 1.03
CA PRO A 51 -2.53 -7.85 0.34
C PRO A 51 -3.73 -8.78 0.11
N GLY A 52 -4.66 -8.83 1.07
CA GLY A 52 -5.89 -9.62 0.95
C GLY A 52 -6.94 -9.07 -0.03
N ASN A 53 -6.68 -7.92 -0.67
CA ASN A 53 -7.57 -7.27 -1.63
C ASN A 53 -6.93 -7.07 -3.01
N ILE A 54 -5.77 -7.67 -3.25
CA ILE A 54 -4.98 -7.47 -4.46
C ILE A 54 -4.82 -8.81 -5.16
N ASN A 55 -5.08 -8.90 -6.46
CA ASN A 55 -4.53 -9.97 -7.28
C ASN A 55 -3.29 -9.45 -7.99
N PHE A 56 -2.25 -10.30 -8.04
CA PHE A 56 -1.01 -10.03 -8.76
C PHE A 56 -0.65 -11.28 -9.57
N SER A 57 -0.68 -11.17 -10.89
CA SER A 57 -0.34 -12.26 -11.80
C SER A 57 0.27 -11.73 -13.11
N ALA A 58 0.65 -12.64 -14.00
CA ALA A 58 1.10 -12.30 -15.36
C ALA A 58 0.02 -11.57 -16.18
N ASP A 59 -1.26 -11.73 -15.83
CA ASP A 59 -2.39 -11.08 -16.51
C ASP A 59 -2.64 -9.64 -16.02
N GLY A 60 -1.92 -9.22 -14.98
CA GLY A 60 -1.95 -7.85 -14.45
C GLY A 60 -2.28 -7.78 -12.96
N VAL A 61 -2.62 -6.56 -12.53
CA VAL A 61 -2.95 -6.24 -11.14
C VAL A 61 -4.40 -5.80 -11.07
N THR A 62 -5.16 -6.38 -10.13
CA THR A 62 -6.50 -5.91 -9.78
C THR A 62 -6.56 -5.66 -8.29
N VAL A 63 -7.42 -4.72 -7.90
CA VAL A 63 -7.70 -4.43 -6.50
C VAL A 63 -9.19 -4.54 -6.30
N GLY A 64 -9.62 -5.24 -5.24
CA GLY A 64 -11.03 -5.38 -4.87
C GLY A 64 -11.67 -4.04 -4.48
N PRO A 65 -12.94 -4.04 -4.06
CA PRO A 65 -13.63 -2.81 -3.66
C PRO A 65 -12.90 -2.03 -2.56
N ALA A 66 -13.16 -0.72 -2.48
CA ALA A 66 -12.69 0.11 -1.38
C ALA A 66 -13.23 -0.40 -0.03
N ASP A 67 -12.40 -0.37 1.00
CA ASP A 67 -12.80 -0.87 2.31
C ASP A 67 -13.90 0.01 2.93
N LYS A 68 -14.82 -0.64 3.63
CA LYS A 68 -15.89 0.00 4.42
C LYS A 68 -16.08 -0.78 5.71
N ALA A 69 -16.27 -0.07 6.83
CA ALA A 69 -16.62 -0.72 8.08
C ALA A 69 -17.90 -1.56 7.90
N GLY A 70 -17.84 -2.84 8.28
CA GLY A 70 -19.01 -3.70 8.37
C GLY A 70 -19.83 -3.40 9.63
N GLU A 71 -20.88 -4.20 9.87
CA GLU A 71 -21.68 -4.10 11.10
C GLU A 71 -20.83 -4.26 12.37
N ASP A 72 -19.82 -5.15 12.30
CA ASP A 72 -18.86 -5.41 13.38
C ASP A 72 -17.62 -4.48 13.36
N GLY A 73 -17.66 -3.43 12.52
CA GLY A 73 -16.55 -2.51 12.33
C GLY A 73 -15.52 -2.97 11.28
N TRP A 74 -14.30 -2.48 11.41
CA TRP A 74 -13.19 -2.80 10.51
C TRP A 74 -12.54 -4.14 10.87
N THR A 75 -12.21 -4.93 9.86
CA THR A 75 -11.43 -6.15 10.04
C THR A 75 -9.98 -5.83 10.41
N LYS A 76 -9.27 -6.83 10.98
CA LYS A 76 -7.85 -6.68 11.33
C LYS A 76 -6.96 -6.40 10.11
N ASP A 77 -7.29 -6.97 8.95
CA ASP A 77 -6.55 -6.78 7.70
C ASP A 77 -6.73 -5.34 7.19
N GLU A 78 -7.96 -4.83 7.21
CA GLU A 78 -8.25 -3.43 6.83
C GLU A 78 -7.55 -2.43 7.75
N LEU A 79 -7.59 -2.64 9.07
CA LEU A 79 -6.93 -1.76 10.03
C LEU A 79 -5.41 -1.73 9.88
N GLU A 80 -4.79 -2.84 9.47
CA GLU A 80 -3.33 -2.94 9.46
C GLU A 80 -2.68 -2.07 8.37
N PHE A 81 -3.37 -1.90 7.24
CA PHE A 81 -2.93 -1.11 6.08
C PHE A 81 -3.57 0.29 6.01
N MET A 82 -4.41 0.65 6.99
CA MET A 82 -5.11 1.92 7.04
C MET A 82 -4.17 3.08 7.40
N ALA A 83 -4.30 4.21 6.70
CA ALA A 83 -3.60 5.43 7.02
C ALA A 83 -4.07 6.04 8.37
N PRO A 84 -3.19 6.72 9.13
CA PRO A 84 -3.54 7.26 10.44
C PRO A 84 -4.75 8.20 10.44
N GLU A 85 -4.86 9.06 9.45
CA GLU A 85 -5.99 9.99 9.27
C GLU A 85 -7.30 9.26 8.99
N VAL A 86 -7.27 8.18 8.20
CA VAL A 86 -8.45 7.33 7.97
C VAL A 86 -8.84 6.63 9.26
N PHE A 87 -7.86 6.12 10.02
CA PHE A 87 -8.08 5.42 11.28
C PHE A 87 -8.71 6.34 12.35
N TRP A 88 -8.15 7.54 12.55
CA TRP A 88 -8.56 8.40 13.65
C TRP A 88 -9.81 9.23 13.37
N ASN A 89 -10.01 9.67 12.12
CA ASN A 89 -11.08 10.61 11.79
C ASN A 89 -11.77 10.32 10.45
N GLY A 90 -11.44 9.21 9.78
CA GLY A 90 -12.09 8.81 8.54
C GLY A 90 -11.79 9.71 7.34
N ARG A 91 -10.82 10.63 7.44
CA ARG A 91 -10.42 11.48 6.31
C ARG A 91 -9.73 10.62 5.26
N LYS A 92 -10.32 10.60 4.07
CA LYS A 92 -9.84 9.88 2.89
C LYS A 92 -9.20 10.88 1.93
N SER A 93 -8.00 10.58 1.46
CA SER A 93 -7.21 11.45 0.59
C SER A 93 -6.30 10.62 -0.34
N GLU A 94 -5.73 11.25 -1.37
CA GLU A 94 -4.69 10.65 -2.21
C GLU A 94 -3.49 10.18 -1.37
N SER A 95 -3.11 10.96 -0.34
CA SER A 95 -2.05 10.62 0.59
C SER A 95 -2.38 9.38 1.45
N ALA A 96 -3.66 9.12 1.72
CA ALA A 96 -4.07 7.89 2.41
C ALA A 96 -3.83 6.65 1.54
N ASP A 97 -4.08 6.73 0.23
CA ASP A 97 -3.72 5.65 -0.70
C ASP A 97 -2.20 5.47 -0.79
N VAL A 98 -1.43 6.57 -0.82
CA VAL A 98 0.05 6.54 -0.75
C VAL A 98 0.52 5.76 0.48
N TYR A 99 -0.08 5.98 1.64
CA TYR A 99 0.31 5.28 2.87
C TYR A 99 0.07 3.78 2.78
N SER A 100 -1.13 3.36 2.32
CA SER A 100 -1.46 1.95 2.19
C SER A 100 -0.59 1.25 1.14
N ILE A 101 -0.32 1.89 0.01
CA ILE A 101 0.59 1.39 -1.03
C ILE A 101 2.05 1.37 -0.54
N GLY A 102 2.46 2.40 0.19
CA GLY A 102 3.77 2.48 0.84
C GLY A 102 3.99 1.35 1.85
N LEU A 103 2.95 0.96 2.59
CA LEU A 103 3.01 -0.19 3.49
C LEU A 103 3.19 -1.49 2.72
N ILE A 104 2.59 -1.66 1.54
CA ILE A 104 2.82 -2.84 0.69
C ILE A 104 4.29 -2.91 0.25
N LEU A 105 4.86 -1.78 -0.17
CA LEU A 105 6.29 -1.69 -0.49
C LEU A 105 7.16 -2.05 0.72
N PHE A 106 6.91 -1.42 1.87
CA PHE A 106 7.64 -1.68 3.11
C PHE A 106 7.56 -3.16 3.50
N VAL A 107 6.38 -3.75 3.48
CA VAL A 107 6.13 -5.16 3.85
C VAL A 107 6.89 -6.10 2.92
N GLY A 108 6.89 -5.84 1.61
CA GLY A 108 7.69 -6.61 0.65
C GLY A 108 9.20 -6.54 0.95
N LEU A 109 9.70 -5.36 1.31
CA LEU A 109 11.12 -5.17 1.69
C LEU A 109 11.47 -5.75 3.07
N ASN A 110 10.48 -5.89 3.96
CA ASN A 110 10.64 -6.39 5.32
C ASN A 110 10.16 -7.85 5.47
N CYS A 111 10.33 -8.66 4.43
CA CYS A 111 10.04 -10.11 4.44
C CYS A 111 8.59 -10.47 4.86
N GLY A 112 7.61 -9.66 4.45
CA GLY A 112 6.20 -9.88 4.77
C GLY A 112 5.74 -9.30 6.11
N ASN A 113 6.62 -8.61 6.85
CA ASN A 113 6.29 -8.01 8.13
C ASN A 113 5.99 -6.51 8.02
N VAL A 114 4.89 -6.08 8.63
CA VAL A 114 4.58 -4.65 8.79
C VAL A 114 5.56 -3.96 9.74
N PRO A 115 5.68 -2.61 9.71
CA PRO A 115 6.58 -1.90 10.62
C PRO A 115 6.37 -2.27 12.09
N PHE A 116 7.47 -2.37 12.83
CA PHE A 116 7.54 -2.74 14.25
C PHE A 116 7.20 -4.20 14.61
N VAL A 117 6.96 -5.05 13.61
CA VAL A 117 7.03 -6.51 13.79
C VAL A 117 8.47 -6.97 13.55
N PRO A 118 9.08 -7.77 14.45
CA PRO A 118 10.43 -8.29 14.26
C PRO A 118 10.54 -9.12 12.98
N MET A 119 11.59 -8.87 12.18
CA MET A 119 11.82 -9.50 10.87
C MET A 119 11.86 -11.04 10.92
N ALA A 120 12.29 -11.63 12.04
CA ALA A 120 12.40 -13.07 12.25
C ALA A 120 11.12 -13.73 12.79
N ASP A 121 10.05 -12.96 13.03
CA ASP A 121 8.78 -13.49 13.51
C ASP A 121 7.83 -13.73 12.33
N TYR A 122 7.76 -14.99 11.89
CA TYR A 122 6.90 -15.40 10.79
C TYR A 122 5.43 -15.61 11.21
N ASN A 123 5.13 -15.54 12.51
CA ASN A 123 3.78 -15.72 13.03
C ASN A 123 3.54 -14.84 14.27
N PRO A 124 3.58 -13.51 14.10
CA PRO A 124 3.46 -12.57 15.22
C PRO A 124 2.11 -12.74 15.92
N THR A 125 2.14 -12.69 17.25
CA THR A 125 0.92 -12.79 18.05
C THR A 125 -0.01 -11.61 17.79
N PRO A 126 -1.33 -11.74 18.06
CA PRO A 126 -2.26 -10.63 17.95
C PRO A 126 -1.84 -9.39 18.76
N GLU A 127 -1.18 -9.60 19.90
CA GLU A 127 -0.66 -8.51 20.73
C GLU A 127 0.49 -7.76 20.06
N VAL A 128 1.44 -8.48 19.44
CA VAL A 128 2.54 -7.88 18.67
C VAL A 128 2.00 -7.04 17.53
N ARG A 129 1.05 -7.58 16.75
CA ARG A 129 0.41 -6.82 15.64
C ARG A 129 -0.36 -5.60 16.15
N ALA A 130 -1.08 -5.72 17.27
CA ALA A 130 -1.77 -4.59 17.87
C ALA A 130 -0.82 -3.50 18.36
N ASN A 131 0.32 -3.87 18.97
CA ASN A 131 1.34 -2.92 19.40
C ASN A 131 2.05 -2.25 18.22
N ALA A 132 2.30 -2.98 17.14
CA ALA A 132 2.83 -2.44 15.89
C ALA A 132 1.86 -1.42 15.26
N LEU A 133 0.57 -1.75 15.19
CA LEU A 133 -0.47 -0.82 14.73
C LEU A 133 -0.52 0.42 15.61
N ARG A 134 -0.57 0.27 16.95
CA ARG A 134 -0.56 1.41 17.88
C ARG A 134 0.67 2.29 17.69
N ALA A 135 1.85 1.71 17.48
CA ALA A 135 3.06 2.49 17.24
C ALA A 135 2.94 3.36 15.98
N ARG A 136 2.40 2.81 14.88
CA ARG A 136 2.12 3.57 13.65
C ARG A 136 1.08 4.66 13.89
N MET A 137 -0.04 4.34 14.55
CA MET A 137 -1.13 5.28 14.83
C MET A 137 -0.76 6.39 15.83
N ASN A 138 0.32 6.22 16.59
CA ASN A 138 0.87 7.25 17.50
C ASN A 138 2.10 7.96 16.91
N GLY A 139 2.38 7.82 15.61
CA GLY A 139 3.43 8.57 14.94
C GLY A 139 4.86 8.13 15.25
N LYS A 140 5.06 6.90 15.76
CA LYS A 140 6.42 6.36 15.88
C LYS A 140 7.05 6.28 14.49
N LYS A 141 8.23 6.86 14.33
CA LYS A 141 8.95 6.86 13.05
C LYS A 141 9.18 5.43 12.55
N VAL A 142 8.72 5.16 11.34
CA VAL A 142 8.93 3.90 10.63
C VAL A 142 10.28 3.95 9.93
N VAL A 143 11.09 2.91 10.12
CA VAL A 143 12.42 2.74 9.52
C VAL A 143 12.60 1.27 9.18
N LEU A 144 13.15 0.96 7.99
CA LEU A 144 13.54 -0.40 7.63
C LEU A 144 14.79 -0.81 8.42
N PRO A 145 14.82 -2.00 9.03
CA PRO A 145 16.00 -2.48 9.74
C PRO A 145 17.09 -2.91 8.75
N ASN A 146 18.26 -2.25 8.80
CA ASN A 146 19.45 -2.61 8.01
C ASN A 146 19.17 -2.82 6.50
N PRO A 147 18.61 -1.82 5.79
CA PRO A 147 18.26 -2.00 4.39
C PRO A 147 19.51 -2.19 3.53
N GLU A 148 19.49 -3.20 2.67
CA GLU A 148 20.52 -3.39 1.64
C GLU A 148 20.50 -2.24 0.61
N ASP A 149 19.29 -1.83 0.22
CA ASP A 149 19.04 -0.72 -0.68
C ASP A 149 18.48 0.47 0.09
N LYS A 150 19.35 1.44 0.38
CA LYS A 150 18.99 2.63 1.16
C LYS A 150 18.08 3.59 0.41
N GLU A 151 18.16 3.62 -0.92
CA GLU A 151 17.37 4.53 -1.73
C GLU A 151 15.92 4.05 -1.80
N LEU A 152 15.71 2.78 -2.12
CA LEU A 152 14.38 2.19 -2.13
C LEU A 152 13.75 2.17 -0.73
N ALA A 153 14.57 1.92 0.30
CA ALA A 153 14.11 2.01 1.69
C ALA A 153 13.62 3.43 2.04
N ALA A 154 14.34 4.48 1.62
CA ALA A 154 13.93 5.86 1.86
C ALA A 154 12.59 6.20 1.18
N ILE A 155 12.34 5.65 -0.02
CA ILE A 155 11.03 5.79 -0.70
C ILE A 155 9.93 5.13 0.13
N ALA A 156 10.13 3.87 0.57
CA ALA A 156 9.17 3.15 1.39
C ALA A 156 8.88 3.86 2.72
N GLU A 157 9.91 4.33 3.40
CA GLU A 157 9.82 5.07 4.67
C GLU A 157 9.10 6.40 4.51
N LYS A 158 9.39 7.17 3.44
CA LYS A 158 8.69 8.42 3.13
C LYS A 158 7.21 8.16 2.86
N ALA A 159 6.87 7.12 2.10
CA ALA A 159 5.47 6.81 1.77
C ALA A 159 4.62 6.49 3.00
N VAL A 160 5.22 6.00 4.10
CA VAL A 160 4.52 5.60 5.33
C VAL A 160 4.73 6.56 6.51
N CYS A 161 5.21 7.78 6.23
CA CYS A 161 5.26 8.85 7.23
C CYS A 161 3.88 9.09 7.87
N PHE A 162 3.85 9.39 9.17
CA PHE A 162 2.59 9.60 9.90
C PHE A 162 1.86 10.87 9.42
N ALA A 163 2.59 11.98 9.38
CA ALA A 163 2.09 13.25 8.85
C ALA A 163 1.89 13.15 7.33
N GLU A 164 0.77 13.66 6.82
CA GLU A 164 0.45 13.64 5.39
C GLU A 164 1.45 14.50 4.60
N GLU A 165 1.87 15.63 5.18
CA GLU A 165 2.82 16.58 4.62
C GLU A 165 4.26 16.05 4.49
N ASP A 166 4.61 15.01 5.26
CA ASP A 166 5.92 14.35 5.21
C ASP A 166 5.94 13.16 4.24
N ARG A 167 4.78 12.79 3.65
CA ARG A 167 4.63 11.74 2.64
C ARG A 167 4.74 12.28 1.23
N PHE A 168 4.71 11.38 0.24
CA PHE A 168 4.31 11.78 -1.11
C PHE A 168 2.86 12.28 -1.08
N ALA A 169 2.60 13.39 -1.76
CA ALA A 169 1.31 14.07 -1.73
C ALA A 169 0.20 13.24 -2.38
N ASP A 170 0.55 12.49 -3.42
CA ASP A 170 -0.37 11.66 -4.19
C ASP A 170 0.32 10.41 -4.78
N PRO A 171 -0.46 9.43 -5.30
CA PRO A 171 0.10 8.22 -5.90
C PRO A 171 0.96 8.47 -7.15
N LEU A 172 0.75 9.57 -7.89
CA LEU A 172 1.57 9.91 -9.06
C LEU A 172 2.97 10.36 -8.64
N GLU A 173 3.10 11.09 -7.54
CA GLU A 173 4.40 11.45 -6.97
C GLU A 173 5.16 10.21 -6.47
N LEU A 174 4.48 9.28 -5.77
CA LEU A 174 5.09 8.00 -5.39
C LEU A 174 5.51 7.17 -6.61
N LEU A 175 4.66 7.07 -7.62
CA LEU A 175 4.98 6.39 -8.89
C LEU A 175 6.24 6.98 -9.52
N ASN A 176 6.33 8.30 -9.61
CA ASN A 176 7.47 8.98 -10.21
C ASN A 176 8.76 8.82 -9.39
N ALA A 177 8.67 8.74 -8.07
CA ALA A 177 9.82 8.40 -7.23
C ALA A 177 10.34 6.98 -7.52
N LEU A 178 9.45 6.00 -7.67
CA LEU A 178 9.81 4.62 -8.02
C LEU A 178 10.37 4.51 -9.44
N ARG A 179 9.80 5.26 -10.40
CA ARG A 179 10.29 5.32 -11.77
C ARG A 179 11.68 5.94 -11.84
N ALA A 180 11.91 7.05 -11.13
CA ALA A 180 13.23 7.68 -11.04
C ALA A 180 14.28 6.72 -10.45
N TYR A 181 13.94 5.99 -9.37
CA TYR A 181 14.78 4.94 -8.80
C TYR A 181 15.13 3.84 -9.84
N CYS A 182 14.18 3.45 -10.69
CA CYS A 182 14.39 2.49 -11.77
C CYS A 182 15.08 3.08 -13.03
N GLY A 183 15.38 4.38 -13.07
CA GLY A 183 15.89 5.04 -14.28
C GLY A 183 14.86 5.19 -15.41
N GLU A 184 13.57 5.21 -15.07
CA GLU A 184 12.45 5.35 -15.99
C GLU A 184 11.97 6.80 -16.08
N GLU A 185 11.50 7.22 -17.27
CA GLU A 185 10.90 8.55 -17.49
C GLU A 185 9.65 8.76 -16.63
N PRO A 186 9.40 9.97 -16.10
CA PRO A 186 8.23 10.24 -15.26
C PRO A 186 6.92 10.19 -16.05
N VAL A 187 5.86 9.80 -15.36
CA VAL A 187 4.48 9.92 -15.85
C VAL A 187 3.93 11.29 -15.45
N THR A 188 3.42 12.03 -16.43
CA THR A 188 2.89 13.39 -16.20
C THR A 188 1.39 13.41 -15.91
N LYS A 189 0.66 12.39 -16.35
CA LYS A 189 -0.78 12.25 -16.14
C LYS A 189 -1.21 10.80 -16.32
N ILE A 190 -2.19 10.39 -15.53
CA ILE A 190 -2.97 9.16 -15.72
C ILE A 190 -4.43 9.56 -15.88
N ASP A 191 -5.09 9.06 -16.92
CA ASP A 191 -6.50 9.32 -17.15
C ASP A 191 -7.36 8.51 -16.18
N ARG A 192 -8.37 9.17 -15.61
CA ARG A 192 -9.33 8.50 -14.73
C ARG A 192 -10.33 7.71 -15.54
N LEU A 193 -10.63 6.52 -15.06
CA LEU A 193 -11.73 5.74 -15.55
C LEU A 193 -13.05 6.42 -15.15
N PRO A 194 -14.08 6.33 -15.99
CA PRO A 194 -15.41 6.79 -15.62
C PRO A 194 -15.88 6.05 -14.36
N PRO A 195 -16.64 6.71 -13.46
CA PRO A 195 -17.25 6.04 -12.33
C PRO A 195 -18.13 4.89 -12.85
N THR A 196 -17.92 3.70 -12.30
CA THR A 196 -18.72 2.50 -12.56
C THR A 196 -20.05 2.54 -11.83
#